data_AF-A0A200PUD4-F1
#
_entry.id   AF-A0A200PUD4-F1
#
_cell.length_a   1.000
_cell.length_b   1.000
_cell.length_c   1.000
_cell.angle_alpha   90.00
_cell.angle_beta   90.00
_cell.angle_gamma   90.00
#
_symmetry.space_group_name_H-M   'P 1'
#
loop_
_entity.id
_entity.type
_entity.pdbx_description
1 polymer ?
#
loop_
_entity_poly.entity_id
_entity_poly.type
_entity_poly.pdbx_seq_one_letter_code
_entity_poly.pdbx_strand_id
1 'polypeptide(L)'
;MDDDSTNVLSPGRTISESVVRDALLRKISAATGRVITTQFASNIHRLGSILVQHIKAVLPGLKSRISSSLVAVAKEHASYGEITESKAGQGALLLNILSKFAEDFSSLVEGKNEEMSTSELSGGARIHYIFQSIFVKNLEEVDPCDDLTDHDIHTAIQNATATRSALFVTKVPFEVLIQRQTARLLDPSLQCARFIYDELVKISHRWLVNELQRFPVLRKRIDEIIRNFLRAGLESSETMIGHIIEMENSCFPGKHESLET
;
A
#
# COMPACT_ATOMS: atom_id res chain seq x y z
N MET A 1 32.78 -20.82 2.51
CA MET A 1 33.00 -20.37 1.12
C MET A 1 32.62 -18.91 1.06
N ASP A 2 33.47 -17.92 1.14
CA ASP A 2 34.89 -17.75 1.45
C ASP A 2 34.96 -16.24 1.76
N ASP A 3 35.49 -15.82 2.91
CA ASP A 3 36.69 -14.99 2.86
C ASP A 3 37.32 -14.85 4.25
N ASP A 4 38.61 -15.10 4.23
CA ASP A 4 39.57 -15.09 5.30
C ASP A 4 39.85 -13.63 5.71
N SER A 5 39.54 -13.27 6.94
CA SER A 5 40.13 -12.08 7.56
C SER A 5 40.42 -12.37 9.01
N THR A 6 41.53 -13.09 9.15
CA THR A 6 42.41 -13.21 10.30
C THR A 6 42.63 -11.86 11.02
N ASN A 7 41.65 -11.43 11.83
CA ASN A 7 41.84 -10.44 12.88
C ASN A 7 41.98 -11.13 14.23
N VAL A 8 43.05 -11.92 14.36
CA VAL A 8 43.58 -12.31 15.67
C VAL A 8 44.55 -11.20 16.09
N LEU A 9 44.10 -10.34 17.00
CA LEU A 9 44.95 -9.37 17.70
C LEU A 9 45.97 -10.13 18.55
N SER A 10 47.11 -10.44 17.94
CA SER A 10 48.28 -10.99 18.63
C SER A 10 49.05 -9.84 19.29
N PRO A 11 49.25 -9.82 20.61
CA PRO A 11 50.12 -8.84 21.27
C PRO A 11 51.58 -9.20 20.97
N GLY A 12 52.07 -8.74 19.82
CA GLY A 12 53.44 -8.98 19.40
C GLY A 12 53.80 -8.05 18.26
N ARG A 13 54.67 -7.06 18.53
CA ARG A 13 55.49 -6.45 17.48
C ARG A 13 56.15 -7.60 16.71
N THR A 14 55.93 -7.68 15.41
CA THR A 14 56.59 -8.68 14.57
C THR A 14 58.11 -8.57 14.76
N ILE A 15 58.70 -9.64 15.27
CA ILE A 15 60.14 -9.91 15.53
C ILE A 15 61.07 -9.48 14.37
N SER A 16 60.53 -9.34 13.16
CA SER A 16 61.25 -8.90 11.97
C SER A 16 61.71 -7.45 12.04
N GLU A 17 60.94 -6.55 12.67
CA GLU A 17 61.20 -5.11 12.58
C GLU A 17 62.38 -4.67 13.46
N SER A 18 62.51 -5.23 14.67
CA SER A 18 63.68 -4.99 15.53
C SER A 18 64.96 -5.58 14.92
N VAL A 19 64.88 -6.78 14.35
CA VAL A 19 66.01 -7.44 13.68
C VAL A 19 66.44 -6.66 12.44
N VAL A 20 65.49 -6.19 11.63
CA VAL A 20 65.75 -5.36 10.45
C VAL A 20 66.35 -4.03 10.84
N ARG A 21 65.82 -3.36 11.87
CA ARG A 21 66.37 -2.13 12.43
C ARG A 21 67.80 -2.32 12.93
N ASP A 22 68.06 -3.36 13.70
CA ASP A 22 69.38 -3.60 14.30
C ASP A 22 70.41 -4.05 13.24
N ALA A 23 69.97 -4.72 12.16
CA ALA A 23 70.79 -5.03 11.00
C ALA A 23 71.09 -3.79 10.14
N LEU A 24 70.09 -2.93 9.92
CA LEU A 24 70.25 -1.63 9.24
C LEU A 24 71.22 -0.74 10.03
N LEU A 25 71.00 -0.57 11.34
CA LEU A 25 71.86 0.23 12.20
C LEU A 25 73.30 -0.28 12.18
N ARG A 26 73.54 -1.60 12.24
CA ARG A 26 74.89 -2.17 12.10
C ARG A 26 75.54 -1.83 10.75
N LYS A 27 74.81 -1.98 9.65
CA LYS A 27 75.35 -1.72 8.30
C LYS A 27 75.56 -0.25 7.99
N ILE A 28 74.72 0.63 8.51
CA ILE A 28 74.78 2.09 8.30
C ILE A 28 75.86 2.72 9.17
N SER A 29 75.94 2.32 10.45
CA SER A 29 76.97 2.84 11.38
C SER A 29 78.39 2.45 10.98
N ALA A 30 78.56 1.37 10.22
CA ALA A 30 79.85 0.94 9.67
C ALA A 30 80.21 1.62 8.33
N ALA A 31 79.27 2.31 7.67
CA ALA A 31 79.49 2.92 6.36
C ALA A 31 80.12 4.32 6.50
N THR A 32 81.41 4.44 6.23
CA THR A 32 82.15 5.71 6.27
C THR A 32 82.33 6.28 4.87
N GLY A 33 81.39 7.13 4.46
CA GLY A 33 81.48 7.85 3.18
C GLY A 33 80.32 8.82 3.00
N ARG A 34 80.64 10.09 2.70
CA ARG A 34 79.64 11.18 2.54
C ARG A 34 78.56 10.84 1.52
N VAL A 35 78.90 10.08 0.47
CA VAL A 35 77.96 9.63 -0.57
C VAL A 35 76.97 8.58 -0.06
N ILE A 36 77.43 7.63 0.77
CA ILE A 36 76.59 6.53 1.27
C ILE A 36 75.58 7.06 2.31
N THR A 37 76.02 7.91 3.22
CA THR A 37 75.15 8.51 4.25
C THR A 37 74.11 9.46 3.66
N THR A 38 74.48 10.27 2.66
CA THR A 38 73.54 11.16 1.96
C THR A 38 72.55 10.39 1.09
N GLN A 39 72.99 9.34 0.38
CA GLN A 39 72.08 8.51 -0.42
C GLN A 39 71.11 7.71 0.45
N PHE A 40 71.55 7.20 1.60
CA PHE A 40 70.66 6.53 2.56
C PHE A 40 69.60 7.49 3.12
N ALA A 41 70.01 8.68 3.57
CA ALA A 41 69.08 9.70 4.06
C ALA A 41 68.07 10.12 2.97
N SER A 42 68.54 10.28 1.71
CA SER A 42 67.69 10.58 0.55
C SER A 42 66.66 9.47 0.29
N ASN A 43 67.07 8.20 0.36
CA ASN A 43 66.17 7.06 0.16
C ASN A 43 65.12 6.95 1.26
N ILE A 44 65.48 7.20 2.53
CA ILE A 44 64.52 7.23 3.65
C ILE A 44 63.49 8.34 3.45
N HIS A 45 63.94 9.55 3.09
CA HIS A 45 63.03 10.65 2.80
C HIS A 45 62.10 10.32 1.62
N ARG A 46 62.62 9.68 0.57
CA ARG A 46 61.86 9.27 -0.62
C ARG A 46 60.83 8.18 -0.29
N LEU A 47 61.17 7.19 0.52
CA LEU A 47 60.23 6.17 1.01
C LEU A 47 59.12 6.80 1.86
N GLY A 48 59.46 7.72 2.77
CA GLY A 48 58.48 8.45 3.57
C GLY A 48 57.53 9.27 2.70
N SER A 49 58.06 9.96 1.68
CA SER A 49 57.26 10.73 0.73
C SER A 49 56.31 9.85 -0.09
N ILE A 50 56.79 8.72 -0.61
CA ILE A 50 55.96 7.74 -1.35
C ILE A 50 54.84 7.19 -0.47
N LEU A 51 55.15 6.82 0.78
CA LEU A 51 54.15 6.31 1.72
C LEU A 51 53.06 7.35 2.00
N VAL A 52 53.44 8.59 2.32
CA VAL A 52 52.47 9.68 2.58
C VAL A 52 51.63 9.96 1.33
N GLN A 53 52.23 9.97 0.14
CA GLN A 53 51.50 10.17 -1.12
C GLN A 53 50.52 9.03 -1.39
N HIS A 54 50.93 7.78 -1.14
CA HIS A 54 50.06 6.62 -1.28
C HIS A 54 48.88 6.67 -0.30
N ILE A 55 49.13 7.00 0.97
CA ILE A 55 48.07 7.19 1.97
C ILE A 55 47.11 8.28 1.49
N LYS A 56 47.61 9.44 1.05
CA LYS A 56 46.76 10.54 0.55
C LYS A 56 45.94 10.14 -0.68
N ALA A 57 46.45 9.27 -1.53
CA ALA A 57 45.74 8.78 -2.72
C ALA A 57 44.64 7.76 -2.38
N VAL A 58 44.89 6.85 -1.43
CA VAL A 58 43.97 5.76 -1.08
C VAL A 58 42.91 6.17 -0.05
N LEU A 59 43.26 7.05 0.89
CA LEU A 59 42.38 7.45 2.00
C LEU A 59 41.01 8.00 1.54
N PRO A 60 40.90 8.85 0.49
CA PRO A 60 39.60 9.32 0.01
C PRO A 60 38.71 8.19 -0.50
N GLY A 61 39.28 7.24 -1.25
CA GLY A 61 38.56 6.07 -1.75
C GLY A 61 38.10 5.14 -0.63
N LEU A 62 38.96 4.91 0.37
CA LEU A 62 38.60 4.14 1.55
C LEU A 62 37.47 4.81 2.34
N LYS A 63 37.57 6.13 2.56
CA LYS A 63 36.52 6.92 3.23
C LYS A 63 35.18 6.80 2.51
N SER A 64 35.17 6.98 1.19
CA SER A 64 33.96 6.86 0.38
C SER A 64 33.33 5.48 0.52
N ARG A 65 34.12 4.40 0.43
CA ARG A 65 33.62 3.03 0.61
C ARG A 65 33.00 2.80 1.99
N ILE A 66 33.68 3.21 3.06
CA ILE A 66 33.17 3.08 4.43
C ILE A 66 31.87 3.88 4.59
N SER A 67 31.82 5.11 4.08
CA SER A 67 30.61 5.93 4.14
C SER A 67 29.44 5.29 3.39
N SER A 68 29.68 4.74 2.19
CA SER A 68 28.64 4.02 1.44
C SER A 68 28.16 2.76 2.16
N SER A 69 29.07 1.96 2.71
CA SER A 69 28.71 0.78 3.50
C SER A 69 27.96 1.14 4.78
N LEU A 70 28.34 2.23 5.46
CA LEU A 70 27.65 2.71 6.65
C LEU A 70 26.20 3.11 6.34
N VAL A 71 25.97 3.80 5.23
CA VAL A 71 24.61 4.16 4.79
C VAL A 71 23.79 2.92 4.45
N ALA A 72 24.38 1.94 3.77
CA ALA A 72 23.70 0.68 3.44
C ALA A 72 23.27 -0.09 4.71
N VAL A 73 24.19 -0.25 5.66
CA VAL A 73 23.92 -0.93 6.94
C VAL A 73 22.93 -0.13 7.80
N ALA A 74 23.01 1.20 7.82
CA ALA A 74 22.05 2.03 8.54
C ALA A 74 20.62 1.88 7.98
N LYS A 75 20.48 1.81 6.65
CA LYS A 75 19.19 1.57 5.98
C LYS A 75 18.65 0.18 6.32
N GLU A 76 19.50 -0.83 6.31
CA GLU A 76 19.13 -2.20 6.71
C GLU A 76 18.70 -2.25 8.18
N HIS A 77 19.46 -1.63 9.09
CA HIS A 77 19.12 -1.57 10.51
C HIS A 77 17.77 -0.86 10.75
N ALA A 78 17.51 0.25 10.05
CA ALA A 78 16.21 0.92 10.12
C ALA A 78 15.06 0.01 9.66
N SER A 79 15.29 -0.87 8.68
CA SER A 79 14.30 -1.84 8.21
C SER A 79 13.98 -2.93 9.25
N TYR A 80 14.89 -3.21 10.18
CA TYR A 80 14.63 -4.15 11.27
C TYR A 80 13.77 -3.59 12.37
N GLY A 81 13.69 -2.25 12.48
CA GLY A 81 12.94 -1.46 13.46
C GLY A 81 13.16 -1.83 14.93
N GLU A 82 12.45 -1.17 15.83
CA GLU A 82 12.66 -1.32 17.27
C GLU A 82 11.67 -2.36 17.85
N ILE A 83 12.20 -3.44 18.41
CA ILE A 83 11.40 -4.48 19.09
C ILE A 83 11.63 -4.30 20.58
N THR A 84 10.59 -3.92 21.32
CA THR A 84 10.65 -3.91 22.79
C THR A 84 10.41 -5.32 23.32
N GLU A 85 11.28 -5.77 24.24
CA GLU A 85 11.14 -7.07 24.90
C GLU A 85 10.03 -7.09 25.97
N SER A 86 9.61 -5.91 26.46
CA SER A 86 8.52 -5.81 27.44
C SER A 86 7.15 -5.97 26.78
N LYS A 87 6.25 -6.69 27.46
CA LYS A 87 4.85 -6.84 27.02
C LYS A 87 4.15 -5.48 26.83
N ALA A 88 4.46 -4.51 27.69
CA ALA A 88 3.91 -3.16 27.61
C ALA A 88 4.34 -2.45 26.32
N GLY A 89 5.62 -2.54 25.95
CA GLY A 89 6.12 -1.93 24.71
C GLY A 89 5.59 -2.63 23.45
N GLN A 90 5.40 -3.95 23.49
CA GLN A 90 4.73 -4.68 22.40
C GLN A 90 3.28 -4.22 22.21
N GLY A 91 2.55 -4.01 23.31
CA GLY A 91 1.20 -3.45 23.27
C GLY A 91 1.16 -2.03 22.68
N ALA A 92 2.09 -1.16 23.12
CA ALA A 92 2.20 0.20 22.57
C ALA A 92 2.55 0.21 21.07
N LEU A 93 3.46 -0.67 20.63
CA LEU A 93 3.80 -0.83 19.22
C LEU A 93 2.59 -1.26 18.39
N LEU A 94 1.83 -2.26 18.86
CA LEU A 94 0.63 -2.72 18.19
C LEU A 94 -0.42 -1.59 18.08
N LEU A 95 -0.64 -0.84 19.17
CA LEU A 95 -1.56 0.29 19.15
C LEU A 95 -1.12 1.37 18.16
N ASN A 96 0.16 1.71 18.11
CA ASN A 96 0.68 2.68 17.14
C ASN A 96 0.47 2.21 15.70
N ILE A 97 0.69 0.91 15.42
CA ILE A 97 0.42 0.30 14.12
C ILE A 97 -1.06 0.43 13.74
N LEU A 98 -1.97 0.12 14.68
CA LEU A 98 -3.41 0.18 14.42
C LEU A 98 -3.92 1.62 14.25
N SER A 99 -3.41 2.56 15.05
CA SER A 99 -3.73 3.99 14.91
C SER A 99 -3.26 4.53 13.57
N LYS A 100 -2.01 4.22 13.17
CA LYS A 100 -1.46 4.61 11.87
C LYS A 100 -2.29 4.01 10.73
N PHE A 101 -2.67 2.73 10.82
CA PHE A 101 -3.56 2.12 9.84
C PHE A 101 -4.87 2.89 9.69
N ALA A 102 -5.54 3.23 10.79
CA ALA A 102 -6.82 3.93 10.75
C ALA A 102 -6.70 5.33 10.12
N GLU A 103 -5.63 6.06 10.45
CA GLU A 103 -5.34 7.39 9.91
C GLU A 103 -5.04 7.32 8.40
N ASP A 104 -4.12 6.45 7.99
CA ASP A 104 -3.74 6.28 6.59
C ASP A 104 -4.89 5.77 5.72
N PHE A 105 -5.67 4.80 6.24
CA PHE A 105 -6.83 4.25 5.55
C PHE A 105 -7.90 5.34 5.35
N SER A 106 -8.21 6.11 6.39
CA SER A 106 -9.17 7.22 6.30
C SER A 106 -8.69 8.29 5.32
N SER A 107 -7.42 8.67 5.40
CA SER A 107 -6.81 9.65 4.49
C SER A 107 -6.90 9.24 3.02
N LEU A 108 -6.66 7.95 2.71
CA LEU A 108 -6.75 7.45 1.34
C LEU A 108 -8.21 7.38 0.83
N VAL A 109 -9.16 6.99 1.68
CA VAL A 109 -10.59 6.99 1.33
C VAL A 109 -11.11 8.41 1.14
N GLU A 110 -10.63 9.39 1.91
CA GLU A 110 -10.96 10.81 1.76
C GLU A 110 -10.24 11.48 0.58
N GLY A 111 -9.24 10.82 -0.02
CA GLY A 111 -8.47 11.37 -1.13
C GLY A 111 -7.44 12.45 -0.72
N LYS A 112 -7.04 12.48 0.56
CA LYS A 112 -6.04 13.43 1.09
C LYS A 112 -4.59 12.93 0.94
N ASN A 113 -4.36 11.91 0.10
CA ASN A 113 -3.07 11.26 0.02
C ASN A 113 -2.05 12.10 -0.78
N GLU A 114 -0.84 12.27 -0.23
CA GLU A 114 0.26 13.04 -0.83
C GLU A 114 0.92 12.28 -1.99
N GLU A 115 0.89 10.93 -1.98
CA GLU A 115 1.43 10.09 -3.06
C GLU A 115 0.35 9.79 -4.12
N MET A 116 0.19 10.72 -5.06
CA MET A 116 -0.73 10.58 -6.18
C MET A 116 -0.11 9.72 -7.30
N SER A 117 -0.66 8.52 -7.51
CA SER A 117 -0.35 7.72 -8.70
C SER A 117 -0.96 8.38 -9.93
N THR A 118 -0.17 8.58 -10.99
CA THR A 118 -0.66 9.13 -12.27
C THR A 118 -1.16 8.05 -13.23
N SER A 119 -1.03 6.76 -12.86
CA SER A 119 -1.35 5.63 -13.75
C SER A 119 -2.75 5.06 -13.55
N GLU A 120 -3.27 5.05 -12.32
CA GLU A 120 -4.60 4.50 -12.01
C GLU A 120 -5.33 5.29 -10.92
N LEU A 121 -6.66 5.37 -11.06
CA LEU A 121 -7.53 5.86 -9.98
C LEU A 121 -7.52 4.84 -8.84
N SER A 122 -7.32 5.32 -7.61
CA SER A 122 -7.35 4.50 -6.40
C SER A 122 -7.94 5.28 -5.24
N GLY A 123 -8.34 4.57 -4.17
CA GLY A 123 -8.83 5.24 -2.97
C GLY A 123 -10.18 5.92 -3.18
N GLY A 124 -10.36 7.08 -2.54
CA GLY A 124 -11.57 7.89 -2.66
C GLY A 124 -11.90 8.28 -4.10
N ALA A 125 -10.90 8.57 -4.94
CA ALA A 125 -11.12 8.95 -6.33
C ALA A 125 -11.73 7.79 -7.14
N ARG A 126 -11.32 6.55 -6.88
CA ARG A 126 -11.88 5.37 -7.52
C ARG A 126 -13.31 5.09 -7.04
N ILE A 127 -13.58 5.24 -5.75
CA ILE A 127 -14.93 5.12 -5.18
C ILE A 127 -15.87 6.15 -5.82
N HIS A 128 -15.43 7.40 -5.96
CA HIS A 128 -16.21 8.44 -6.62
C HIS A 128 -16.50 8.10 -8.09
N TYR A 129 -15.51 7.58 -8.82
CA TYR A 129 -15.69 7.10 -10.20
C TYR A 129 -16.71 5.95 -10.29
N ILE A 130 -16.70 5.01 -9.34
CA ILE A 130 -17.70 3.93 -9.29
C ILE A 130 -19.11 4.51 -9.14
N PHE A 131 -19.31 5.46 -8.23
CA PHE A 131 -20.62 6.08 -8.06
C PHE A 131 -21.07 6.89 -9.28
N GLN A 132 -20.20 7.74 -9.84
CA GLN A 132 -20.62 8.69 -10.87
C GLN A 132 -20.57 8.13 -12.28
N SER A 133 -19.54 7.34 -12.62
CA SER A 133 -19.30 6.93 -14.00
C SER A 133 -19.70 5.50 -14.30
N ILE A 134 -19.76 4.63 -13.28
CA ILE A 134 -20.22 3.25 -13.44
C ILE A 134 -21.69 3.14 -13.06
N PHE A 135 -22.05 3.52 -11.83
CA PHE A 135 -23.39 3.31 -11.32
C PHE A 135 -24.45 4.17 -12.03
N VAL A 136 -24.25 5.49 -12.15
CA VAL A 136 -25.19 6.36 -12.88
C VAL A 136 -25.35 5.90 -14.33
N LYS A 137 -24.24 5.58 -15.01
CA LYS A 137 -24.30 5.10 -16.39
C LYS A 137 -25.06 3.78 -16.52
N ASN A 138 -24.81 2.83 -15.62
CA ASN A 138 -25.56 1.56 -15.60
C ASN A 138 -27.06 1.77 -15.35
N LEU A 139 -27.44 2.78 -14.55
CA LEU A 139 -28.86 3.14 -14.35
C LEU A 139 -29.47 3.78 -15.59
N GLU A 140 -28.76 4.67 -16.27
CA GLU A 140 -29.20 5.32 -17.52
C GLU A 140 -29.37 4.31 -18.66
N GLU A 141 -28.61 3.22 -18.66
CA GLU A 141 -28.73 2.13 -19.63
C GLU A 141 -29.92 1.19 -19.36
N VAL A 142 -30.58 1.27 -18.20
CA VAL A 142 -31.81 0.49 -17.93
C VAL A 142 -32.97 1.14 -18.68
N ASP A 143 -33.25 0.64 -19.89
CA ASP A 143 -34.43 1.07 -20.64
C ASP A 143 -35.71 0.66 -19.87
N PRO A 144 -36.59 1.62 -19.51
CA PRO A 144 -37.79 1.37 -18.72
C PRO A 144 -38.86 0.54 -19.42
N CYS A 145 -38.78 0.37 -20.75
CA CYS A 145 -39.77 -0.30 -21.59
C CYS A 145 -39.23 -1.56 -22.29
N ASP A 146 -37.93 -1.85 -22.24
CA ASP A 146 -37.32 -2.99 -22.97
C ASP A 146 -37.92 -4.35 -22.60
N ASP A 147 -38.38 -4.51 -21.36
CA ASP A 147 -39.00 -5.75 -20.84
C ASP A 147 -40.54 -5.66 -20.76
N LEU A 148 -41.14 -4.71 -21.49
CA LEU A 148 -42.58 -4.47 -21.53
C LEU A 148 -43.10 -4.54 -22.96
N THR A 149 -43.77 -5.64 -23.30
CA THR A 149 -44.47 -5.74 -24.58
C THR A 149 -45.90 -5.20 -24.46
N ASP A 150 -46.47 -4.74 -25.57
CA ASP A 150 -47.89 -4.38 -25.65
C ASP A 150 -48.81 -5.52 -25.17
N HIS A 151 -48.37 -6.77 -25.38
CA HIS A 151 -49.06 -7.95 -24.89
C HIS A 151 -49.06 -8.06 -23.37
N ASP A 152 -47.93 -7.77 -22.71
CA ASP A 152 -47.83 -7.77 -21.24
C ASP A 152 -48.69 -6.68 -20.61
N ILE A 153 -48.68 -5.48 -21.22
CA ILE A 153 -49.52 -4.35 -20.79
C ILE A 153 -51.00 -4.72 -20.93
N HIS A 154 -51.39 -5.24 -22.09
CA HIS A 154 -52.77 -5.67 -22.35
C HIS A 154 -53.21 -6.78 -21.39
N THR A 155 -52.34 -7.76 -21.15
CA THR A 155 -52.61 -8.86 -20.21
C THR A 155 -52.75 -8.35 -18.77
N ALA A 156 -51.89 -7.42 -18.33
CA ALA A 156 -52.02 -6.80 -17.01
C ALA A 156 -53.34 -6.04 -16.85
N ILE A 157 -53.77 -5.30 -17.88
CA ILE A 157 -55.06 -4.59 -17.90
C ILE A 157 -56.24 -5.57 -17.84
N GLN A 158 -56.22 -6.63 -18.66
CA GLN A 158 -57.28 -7.63 -18.68
C GLN A 158 -57.39 -8.35 -17.33
N ASN A 159 -56.26 -8.74 -16.75
CA ASN A 159 -56.21 -9.40 -15.44
C ASN A 159 -56.74 -8.50 -14.31
N ALA A 160 -56.46 -7.19 -14.33
CA ALA A 160 -57.01 -6.27 -13.34
C ALA A 160 -58.50 -5.95 -13.57
N THR A 161 -59.01 -6.16 -14.79
CA THR A 161 -60.39 -5.85 -15.17
C THR A 161 -61.34 -7.02 -14.93
N ALA A 162 -60.84 -8.26 -14.93
CA ALA A 162 -61.43 -9.57 -14.53
C ALA A 162 -62.95 -9.78 -14.70
N THR A 163 -63.80 -8.98 -14.05
CA THR A 163 -65.28 -9.11 -14.04
C THR A 163 -66.06 -7.78 -14.04
N ARG A 164 -65.39 -6.62 -14.01
CA ARG A 164 -66.08 -5.31 -14.05
C ARG A 164 -66.02 -4.76 -15.47
N SER A 165 -67.17 -4.39 -16.06
CA SER A 165 -67.20 -3.53 -17.26
C SER A 165 -66.49 -2.21 -16.93
N ALA A 166 -65.20 -2.13 -17.25
CA ALA A 166 -64.38 -0.99 -16.91
C ALA A 166 -64.60 0.13 -17.92
N LEU A 167 -65.33 1.17 -17.51
CA LEU A 167 -65.36 2.47 -18.20
C LEU A 167 -64.05 3.27 -17.99
N PHE A 168 -63.19 2.83 -17.06
CA PHE A 168 -61.90 3.46 -16.74
C PHE A 168 -60.85 2.39 -16.44
N VAL A 169 -59.62 2.63 -16.92
CA VAL A 169 -58.45 1.80 -16.59
C VAL A 169 -58.15 1.96 -15.09
N THR A 170 -58.07 0.85 -14.36
CA THR A 170 -57.70 0.85 -12.94
C THR A 170 -56.22 1.19 -12.78
N LYS A 171 -55.81 1.70 -11.61
CA LYS A 171 -54.38 2.00 -11.35
C LYS A 171 -53.52 0.74 -11.20
N VAL A 172 -54.13 -0.39 -10.83
CA VAL A 172 -53.44 -1.64 -10.47
C VAL A 172 -52.51 -2.23 -11.54
N PRO A 173 -52.86 -2.29 -12.85
CA PRO A 173 -51.92 -2.73 -13.89
C PRO A 173 -50.66 -1.86 -13.94
N PHE A 174 -50.84 -0.54 -13.88
CA PHE A 174 -49.73 0.40 -13.87
C PHE A 174 -48.85 0.19 -12.64
N GLU A 175 -49.47 -0.13 -11.49
CA GLU A 175 -48.75 -0.41 -10.26
C GLU A 175 -47.83 -1.63 -10.39
N VAL A 176 -48.35 -2.72 -10.94
CA VAL A 176 -47.58 -3.96 -11.16
C VAL A 176 -46.45 -3.76 -12.18
N LEU A 177 -46.71 -3.01 -13.25
CA LEU A 177 -45.70 -2.76 -14.29
C LEU A 177 -44.55 -1.88 -13.76
N ILE A 178 -44.85 -0.85 -12.96
CA ILE A 178 -43.82 -0.04 -12.30
C ILE A 178 -43.01 -0.86 -11.30
N GLN A 179 -43.65 -1.70 -10.48
CA GLN A 179 -42.93 -2.56 -9.54
C GLN A 179 -41.95 -3.49 -10.25
N ARG A 180 -42.33 -4.03 -11.43
CA ARG A 180 -41.44 -4.82 -12.27
C ARG A 180 -40.24 -4.01 -12.76
N GLN A 181 -40.43 -2.74 -13.11
CA GLN A 181 -39.33 -1.88 -13.58
C GLN A 181 -38.41 -1.42 -12.44
N THR A 182 -38.95 -1.00 -11.30
CA THR A 182 -38.17 -0.58 -10.13
C THR A 182 -37.33 -1.73 -9.56
N ALA A 183 -37.81 -2.97 -9.63
CA ALA A 183 -37.04 -4.15 -9.25
C ALA A 183 -35.75 -4.33 -10.08
N ARG A 184 -35.70 -3.85 -11.33
CA ARG A 184 -34.50 -3.94 -12.19
C ARG A 184 -33.36 -3.04 -11.73
N LEU A 185 -33.63 -2.09 -10.84
CA LEU A 185 -32.60 -1.21 -10.25
C LEU A 185 -31.79 -1.90 -9.14
N LEU A 186 -32.22 -3.08 -8.69
CA LEU A 186 -31.58 -3.81 -7.59
C LEU A 186 -30.19 -4.31 -7.98
N ASP A 187 -30.09 -5.06 -9.08
CA ASP A 187 -28.82 -5.63 -9.54
C ASP A 187 -27.72 -4.58 -9.78
N PRO A 188 -27.95 -3.45 -10.49
CA PRO A 188 -26.92 -2.42 -10.67
C PRO A 188 -26.53 -1.76 -9.34
N SER A 189 -27.47 -1.63 -8.38
CA SER A 189 -27.19 -1.07 -7.05
C SER A 189 -26.33 -2.02 -6.20
N LEU A 190 -26.64 -3.31 -6.21
CA LEU A 190 -25.84 -4.34 -5.54
C LEU A 190 -24.44 -4.45 -6.16
N GLN A 191 -24.34 -4.37 -7.49
CA GLN A 191 -23.06 -4.37 -8.19
C GLN A 191 -22.18 -3.17 -7.78
N CYS A 192 -22.77 -1.97 -7.68
CA CYS A 192 -22.07 -0.78 -7.19
C CYS A 192 -21.48 -1.00 -5.79
N ALA A 193 -22.26 -1.53 -4.84
CA ALA A 193 -21.80 -1.84 -3.50
C ALA A 193 -20.62 -2.83 -3.48
N ARG A 194 -20.66 -3.86 -4.34
CA ARG A 194 -19.58 -4.84 -4.49
C ARG A 194 -18.30 -4.23 -5.03
N PHE A 195 -18.38 -3.36 -6.04
CA PHE A 195 -17.21 -2.66 -6.56
C PHE A 195 -16.55 -1.76 -5.52
N ILE A 196 -17.35 -1.10 -4.66
CA ILE A 196 -16.82 -0.30 -3.55
C ILE A 196 -16.12 -1.20 -2.53
N TYR A 197 -16.75 -2.33 -2.16
CA TYR A 197 -16.12 -3.32 -1.28
C TYR A 197 -14.76 -3.80 -1.82
N ASP A 198 -14.68 -4.14 -3.11
CA ASP A 198 -13.43 -4.59 -3.74
C ASP A 198 -12.34 -3.51 -3.66
N GLU A 199 -12.69 -2.24 -3.88
CA GLU A 199 -11.75 -1.12 -3.75
C GLU A 199 -11.28 -0.95 -2.30
N LEU A 200 -12.16 -1.02 -1.30
CA LEU A 200 -11.80 -0.96 0.12
C LEU A 200 -10.86 -2.12 0.52
N VAL A 201 -11.10 -3.32 0.01
CA VAL A 201 -10.21 -4.47 0.21
C VAL A 201 -8.85 -4.22 -0.45
N LYS A 202 -8.81 -3.71 -1.69
CA LYS A 202 -7.57 -3.37 -2.40
C LYS A 202 -6.73 -2.36 -1.62
N ILE A 203 -7.37 -1.31 -1.08
CA ILE A 203 -6.74 -0.29 -0.22
C ILE A 203 -6.09 -0.94 1.00
N SER A 204 -6.87 -1.72 1.76
CA SER A 204 -6.36 -2.34 2.99
C SER A 204 -5.19 -3.27 2.71
N HIS A 205 -5.26 -4.07 1.65
CA HIS A 205 -4.21 -5.00 1.28
C HIS A 205 -2.90 -4.27 0.93
N ARG A 206 -2.97 -3.18 0.15
CA ARG A 206 -1.78 -2.39 -0.21
C ARG A 206 -1.07 -1.84 1.02
N TRP A 207 -1.82 -1.29 1.98
CA TRP A 207 -1.24 -0.78 3.23
C TRP A 207 -0.55 -1.90 4.03
N LEU A 208 -1.23 -3.03 4.19
CA LEU A 208 -0.71 -4.18 4.94
C LEU A 208 0.57 -4.77 4.33
N VAL A 209 0.66 -4.81 3.00
CA VAL A 209 1.86 -5.29 2.29
C VAL A 209 3.03 -4.33 2.43
N ASN A 210 2.80 -3.03 2.60
CA ASN A 210 3.89 -2.06 2.75
C ASN A 210 4.38 -1.95 4.20
N GLU A 211 3.46 -1.85 5.16
CA GLU A 211 3.78 -1.52 6.55
C GLU A 211 4.06 -2.75 7.42
N LEU A 212 3.42 -3.90 7.15
CA LEU A 212 3.51 -5.10 7.98
C LEU A 212 4.37 -6.23 7.40
N GLN A 213 5.29 -5.92 6.48
CA GLN A 213 6.22 -6.94 5.96
C GLN A 213 7.02 -7.64 7.06
N ARG A 214 7.40 -6.89 8.10
CA ARG A 214 8.15 -7.39 9.26
C ARG A 214 7.34 -8.36 10.14
N PHE A 215 6.01 -8.29 10.10
CA PHE A 215 5.12 -9.05 10.97
C PHE A 215 4.13 -9.90 10.16
N PRO A 216 4.57 -10.97 9.47
CA PRO A 216 3.73 -11.73 8.54
C PRO A 216 2.52 -12.40 9.20
N VAL A 217 2.65 -12.85 10.45
CA VAL A 217 1.54 -13.44 11.22
C VAL A 217 0.52 -12.37 11.59
N LEU A 218 0.98 -11.22 12.10
CA LEU A 218 0.13 -10.09 12.43
C LEU A 218 -0.59 -9.57 11.18
N ARG A 219 0.13 -9.45 10.06
CA ARG A 219 -0.42 -9.06 8.77
C ARG A 219 -1.59 -9.95 8.38
N LYS A 220 -1.40 -11.29 8.36
CA LYS A 220 -2.48 -12.23 8.02
C LYS A 220 -3.68 -12.10 8.95
N ARG A 221 -3.45 -11.88 10.26
CA ARG A 221 -4.52 -11.76 11.23
C ARG A 221 -5.32 -10.46 11.08
N ILE A 222 -4.63 -9.33 10.89
CA ILE A 222 -5.27 -8.04 10.64
C ILE A 222 -6.05 -8.07 9.32
N ASP A 223 -5.45 -8.64 8.27
CA ASP A 223 -6.05 -8.82 6.94
C ASP A 223 -7.36 -9.65 6.99
N GLU A 224 -7.37 -10.73 7.78
CA GLU A 224 -8.57 -11.53 8.05
C GLU A 224 -9.66 -10.71 8.78
N ILE A 225 -9.28 -9.97 9.83
CA ILE A 225 -10.22 -9.15 10.61
C ILE A 225 -10.84 -8.05 9.73
N ILE A 226 -10.02 -7.33 8.96
CA ILE A 226 -10.49 -6.26 8.07
C ILE A 226 -11.43 -6.82 7.01
N ARG A 227 -11.08 -7.93 6.35
CA ARG A 227 -11.97 -8.56 5.36
C ARG A 227 -13.32 -8.94 5.97
N ASN A 228 -13.33 -9.55 7.14
CA ASN A 228 -14.57 -9.94 7.81
C ASN A 228 -15.40 -8.71 8.17
N PHE A 229 -14.77 -7.63 8.65
CA PHE A 229 -15.44 -6.36 8.93
C PHE A 229 -16.05 -5.73 7.67
N LEU A 230 -15.29 -5.63 6.59
CA LEU A 230 -15.76 -5.07 5.32
C LEU A 230 -16.88 -5.93 4.71
N ARG A 231 -16.81 -7.26 4.84
CA ARG A 231 -17.83 -8.17 4.33
C ARG A 231 -19.14 -8.03 5.09
N ALA A 232 -19.10 -7.93 6.41
CA ALA A 232 -20.29 -7.65 7.22
C ALA A 232 -20.90 -6.28 6.85
N GLY A 233 -20.06 -5.28 6.57
CA GLY A 233 -20.51 -3.97 6.08
C GLY A 233 -21.20 -4.06 4.71
N LEU A 234 -20.68 -4.87 3.80
CA LEU A 234 -21.29 -5.14 2.49
C LEU A 234 -22.67 -5.80 2.66
N GLU A 235 -22.76 -6.88 3.44
CA GLU A 235 -24.03 -7.61 3.68
C GLU A 235 -25.11 -6.68 4.26
N SER A 236 -24.72 -5.81 5.21
CA SER A 236 -25.61 -4.78 5.76
C SER A 236 -26.05 -3.77 4.71
N SER A 237 -25.16 -3.37 3.80
CA SER A 237 -25.45 -2.41 2.74
C SER A 237 -26.35 -3.00 1.66
N GLU A 238 -26.11 -4.25 1.24
CA GLU A 238 -26.97 -4.99 0.30
C GLU A 238 -28.39 -5.13 0.85
N THR A 239 -28.53 -5.43 2.14
CA THR A 239 -29.83 -5.50 2.83
C THR A 239 -30.54 -4.14 2.80
N MET A 240 -29.81 -3.05 3.10
CA MET A 240 -30.37 -1.69 3.07
C MET A 240 -30.80 -1.27 1.66
N ILE A 241 -30.01 -1.61 0.63
CA ILE A 241 -30.36 -1.38 -0.78
C ILE A 241 -31.66 -2.12 -1.13
N GLY A 242 -31.79 -3.38 -0.71
CA GLY A 242 -33.02 -4.16 -0.88
C GLY A 242 -34.23 -3.46 -0.27
N HIS A 243 -34.13 -3.03 0.99
CA HIS A 243 -35.21 -2.31 1.66
C HIS A 243 -35.59 -0.99 0.97
N ILE A 244 -34.61 -0.23 0.47
CA ILE A 244 -34.89 1.03 -0.26
C ILE A 244 -35.72 0.75 -1.52
N ILE A 245 -35.37 -0.28 -2.28
CA ILE A 245 -36.10 -0.64 -3.50
C ILE A 245 -37.49 -1.19 -3.20
N GLU A 246 -37.64 -1.98 -2.12
CA GLU A 246 -38.95 -2.44 -1.64
C GLU A 246 -39.85 -1.27 -1.19
N MET A 247 -39.26 -0.25 -0.55
CA MET A 247 -39.97 0.97 -0.18
C MET A 247 -40.45 1.75 -1.40
N GLU A 248 -39.60 1.94 -2.41
CA GLU A 248 -39.99 2.58 -3.68
C GLU A 248 -41.11 1.80 -4.39
N ASN A 249 -41.09 0.46 -4.34
CA ASN A 249 -42.16 -0.39 -4.86
C ASN A 249 -43.50 -0.24 -4.11
N SER A 250 -43.44 0.11 -2.83
CA SER A 250 -44.62 0.24 -1.95
C SER A 250 -45.19 1.67 -1.95
N CYS A 251 -44.39 2.66 -2.36
CA CYS A 251 -44.77 4.07 -2.40
C CYS A 251 -45.34 4.43 -3.78
N PHE A 252 -46.65 4.23 -4.00
CA PHE A 252 -47.29 4.83 -5.17
C PHE A 252 -47.47 6.34 -5.01
N PRO A 253 -47.09 7.15 -6.01
CA PRO A 253 -47.21 8.60 -5.95
C PRO A 253 -48.68 9.02 -6.13
N GLY A 254 -49.42 9.02 -5.03
CA GLY A 254 -50.58 9.89 -4.88
C GLY A 254 -50.20 11.34 -4.53
N LYS A 255 -48.90 11.65 -4.43
CA LYS A 255 -48.37 12.91 -3.87
C LYS A 255 -47.14 13.50 -4.56
N HIS A 256 -46.60 12.90 -5.64
CA HIS A 256 -45.52 13.57 -6.38
C HIS A 256 -46.12 14.60 -7.35
N GLU A 257 -45.96 15.88 -7.04
CA GLU A 257 -46.30 17.05 -7.88
C GLU A 257 -45.57 17.08 -9.25
N SER A 258 -44.71 16.10 -9.53
CA SER A 258 -43.85 16.05 -10.72
C SER A 258 -44.48 15.34 -11.93
N LEU A 259 -45.68 14.76 -11.80
CA LEU A 259 -46.33 13.95 -12.85
C LEU A 259 -47.37 14.72 -13.68
N GLU A 260 -47.54 16.02 -13.43
CA GLU A 260 -48.38 16.92 -14.24
C GLU A 260 -47.50 17.93 -14.99
N THR A 261 -46.77 17.48 -16.03
CA THR A 261 -46.25 18.37 -17.09
C THR A 261 -46.04 17.57 -18.37
#